data_AF-A0A0C9V9G4-F1
#
_entry.id   AF-A0A0C9V9G4-F1
#
_cell.length_a   1.000
_cell.length_b   1.000
_cell.length_c   1.000
_cell.angle_alpha   90.00
_cell.angle_beta   90.00
_cell.angle_gamma   90.00
#
_symmetry.space_group_name_H-M   'P 1'
#
loop_
_entity.id
_entity.type
_entity.pdbx_description
1 polymer ?
#
loop_
_entity_poly.entity_id
_entity_poly.type
_entity_poly.pdbx_seq_one_letter_code
_entity_poly.pdbx_strand_id
1 'polypeptide(L)'
;MSPIKPLENPESRTLPPLFMILNHRNRFCLLTIALQWTPFYFKRVPHLPEPVVDFKQRESYGDTTTTRDFPRYVENYRVWWVEREGRLQQQDPSYTPIPPFPITVAKVVFFLDYEKSRPKRKCGGGEILGTQVGSSLVSQTINALEAKRKRECHKHPKNHDTQKSLRDDLRTKVIEGAMKHKKP
;
A
#
# COMPACT_ATOMS: atom_id res chain seq x y z
N MET A 1 -34.08 20.76 54.23
CA MET A 1 -33.50 22.10 54.01
C MET A 1 -32.92 22.57 55.34
N SER A 2 -31.59 22.60 55.42
CA SER A 2 -30.77 23.29 56.42
C SER A 2 -29.46 23.72 55.72
N PRO A 3 -28.81 24.83 56.13
CA PRO A 3 -28.09 25.72 55.21
C PRO A 3 -26.60 25.44 55.06
N ILE A 4 -26.10 25.82 53.89
CA ILE A 4 -24.70 25.87 53.46
C ILE A 4 -23.91 26.87 54.33
N LYS A 5 -22.71 26.47 54.79
CA LYS A 5 -21.64 27.40 55.15
C LYS A 5 -20.42 27.13 54.26
N PRO A 6 -19.77 28.18 53.73
CA PRO A 6 -18.64 28.05 52.81
C PRO A 6 -17.35 27.82 53.59
N LEU A 7 -16.47 26.95 53.10
CA LEU A 7 -15.12 26.80 53.61
C LEU A 7 -14.12 27.32 52.57
N GLU A 8 -13.28 28.23 53.05
CA GLU A 8 -12.36 29.08 52.33
C GLU A 8 -11.26 28.33 51.58
N ASN A 9 -10.85 28.94 50.47
CA ASN A 9 -9.62 28.65 49.73
C ASN A 9 -8.65 29.82 49.97
N PRO A 10 -7.42 29.56 50.43
CA PRO A 10 -6.31 30.46 50.18
C PRO A 10 -5.15 29.75 49.46
N GLU A 11 -4.96 30.19 48.21
CA GLU A 11 -3.68 30.60 47.62
C GLU A 11 -2.46 29.67 47.66
N SER A 12 -2.12 29.19 46.45
CA SER A 12 -0.80 29.26 45.81
C SER A 12 0.45 29.07 46.68
N ARG A 13 1.19 27.99 46.43
CA ARG A 13 2.66 27.97 46.30
C ARG A 13 3.11 26.68 45.61
N THR A 14 3.53 26.77 44.35
CA THR A 14 4.95 26.68 43.93
C THR A 14 5.58 25.31 44.23
N LEU A 15 5.74 24.50 43.18
CA LEU A 15 6.59 23.31 43.16
C LEU A 15 8.05 23.68 43.44
N PRO A 16 8.81 22.78 44.08
CA PRO A 16 10.20 22.56 43.70
C PRO A 16 10.48 21.12 43.21
N PRO A 17 11.53 20.95 42.39
CA PRO A 17 11.85 19.72 41.66
C PRO A 17 12.94 18.88 42.36
N LEU A 18 13.31 17.76 41.70
CA LEU A 18 14.44 16.85 41.93
C LEU A 18 14.16 15.69 42.90
N PHE A 19 14.62 14.45 42.71
CA PHE A 19 15.76 13.95 41.95
C PHE A 19 15.48 12.50 41.48
N MET A 20 16.01 12.19 40.31
CA MET A 20 16.19 10.84 39.77
C MET A 20 17.15 10.00 40.63
N ILE A 21 16.90 8.69 40.72
CA ILE A 21 17.94 7.64 40.83
C ILE A 21 17.53 6.55 39.83
N LEU A 22 18.09 6.60 38.61
CA LEU A 22 19.18 5.73 38.14
C LEU A 22 18.95 4.23 38.39
N ASN A 23 18.65 3.51 37.31
CA ASN A 23 19.40 2.29 37.05
C ASN A 23 19.93 2.31 35.60
N HIS A 24 21.23 2.17 35.52
CA HIS A 24 22.09 2.51 34.39
C HIS A 24 22.67 1.20 33.87
N ARG A 25 22.36 0.83 32.62
CA ARG A 25 23.34 0.10 31.81
C ARG A 25 23.11 0.28 30.31
N ASN A 26 23.87 1.28 29.82
CA ASN A 26 24.50 1.44 28.51
C ASN A 26 23.59 1.59 27.29
N ARG A 27 23.27 2.84 26.87
CA ARG A 27 24.11 3.86 26.20
C ARG A 27 24.50 3.46 24.77
N PHE A 28 23.78 4.02 23.79
CA PHE A 28 24.31 4.91 22.73
C PHE A 28 23.10 5.59 22.06
N CYS A 29 22.77 6.79 22.50
CA CYS A 29 22.96 8.05 21.76
C CYS A 29 22.00 8.23 20.58
N LEU A 30 20.96 9.01 20.86
CA LEU A 30 20.25 9.84 19.88
C LEU A 30 21.27 10.69 19.13
N LEU A 31 21.38 10.47 17.82
CA LEU A 31 22.06 11.35 16.89
C LEU A 31 21.05 11.73 15.81
N THR A 32 20.64 13.00 15.90
CA THR A 32 19.94 13.77 14.89
C THR A 32 20.61 13.59 13.53
N ILE A 33 19.95 12.94 12.57
CA ILE A 33 20.29 13.04 11.16
C ILE A 33 19.01 13.15 10.34
N ALA A 34 18.68 14.38 9.98
CA ALA A 34 17.97 14.66 8.74
C ALA A 34 18.89 14.25 7.58
N LEU A 35 18.57 13.16 6.87
CA LEU A 35 19.12 12.88 5.55
C LEU A 35 18.05 12.22 4.67
N GLN A 36 17.58 13.04 3.73
CA GLN A 36 17.47 12.71 2.32
C GLN A 36 16.69 11.44 1.96
N TRP A 37 15.46 11.69 1.52
CA TRP A 37 14.86 10.97 0.40
C TRP A 37 15.88 10.83 -0.73
N THR A 38 16.47 9.65 -0.85
CA THR A 38 17.13 9.19 -2.07
C THR A 38 16.33 8.02 -2.62
N PRO A 39 16.00 7.99 -3.92
CA PRO A 39 15.32 6.87 -4.53
C PRO A 39 16.37 5.78 -4.80
N PHE A 40 16.63 4.94 -3.79
CA PHE A 40 17.55 3.83 -3.96
C PHE A 40 16.84 2.67 -4.68
N TYR A 41 17.13 2.59 -5.98
CA TYR A 41 17.06 1.36 -6.74
C TYR A 41 17.87 0.25 -6.02
N PHE A 42 17.26 -0.94 -6.00
CA PHE A 42 17.94 -2.24 -6.14
C PHE A 42 19.05 -2.57 -5.14
N LYS A 43 18.65 -3.07 -3.96
CA LYS A 43 19.50 -3.99 -3.19
C LYS A 43 18.94 -5.41 -3.33
N ARG A 44 19.61 -6.15 -4.21
CA ARG A 44 19.44 -7.57 -4.55
C ARG A 44 19.19 -8.41 -3.29
N VAL A 45 18.02 -9.02 -3.17
CA VAL A 45 17.72 -10.06 -2.17
C VAL A 45 18.47 -11.31 -2.60
N PRO A 46 19.43 -11.84 -1.83
CA PRO A 46 20.08 -13.09 -2.18
C PRO A 46 19.15 -14.25 -1.79
N HIS A 47 18.93 -15.18 -2.73
CA HIS A 47 18.21 -16.46 -2.55
C HIS A 47 16.68 -16.48 -2.72
N LEU A 48 16.13 -15.74 -3.68
CA LEU A 48 14.90 -16.16 -4.34
C LEU A 48 15.29 -16.82 -5.68
N PRO A 49 14.77 -18.01 -6.04
CA PRO A 49 15.03 -18.56 -7.37
C PRO A 49 14.60 -17.52 -8.41
N GLU A 50 15.57 -17.07 -9.20
CA GLU A 50 15.39 -16.16 -10.33
C GLU A 50 14.16 -16.65 -11.12
N PRO A 51 13.08 -15.85 -11.24
CA PRO A 51 12.01 -16.24 -12.13
C PRO A 51 12.61 -16.26 -13.52
N VAL A 52 12.67 -17.45 -14.13
CA VAL A 52 12.94 -17.60 -15.55
C VAL A 52 11.92 -16.72 -16.26
N VAL A 53 12.37 -15.54 -16.70
CA VAL A 53 11.50 -14.59 -17.39
C VAL A 53 11.31 -15.14 -18.80
N ASP A 54 10.37 -16.07 -18.93
CA ASP A 54 9.94 -16.56 -20.23
C ASP A 54 9.14 -15.44 -20.91
N PHE A 55 9.86 -14.63 -21.68
CA PHE A 55 9.32 -13.56 -22.53
C PHE A 55 8.56 -14.14 -23.74
N LYS A 56 7.67 -15.11 -23.53
CA LYS A 56 6.83 -15.67 -24.58
C LYS A 56 5.37 -15.76 -24.14
N GLN A 57 4.69 -14.61 -24.21
CA GLN A 57 3.25 -14.57 -24.48
C GLN A 57 2.88 -13.22 -25.11
N ARG A 58 3.28 -13.05 -26.38
CA ARG A 58 2.66 -12.09 -27.30
C ARG A 58 1.41 -12.78 -27.87
N GLU A 59 0.31 -12.77 -27.11
CA GLU A 59 -0.98 -13.14 -27.69
C GLU A 59 -1.76 -11.88 -28.04
N SER A 60 -2.24 -11.89 -29.29
CA SER A 60 -2.89 -10.83 -30.03
C SER A 60 -4.00 -10.15 -29.23
N TYR A 61 -3.76 -8.91 -28.82
CA TYR A 61 -4.82 -8.02 -28.40
C TYR A 61 -5.26 -7.21 -29.62
N GLY A 62 -6.55 -7.21 -29.91
CA GLY A 62 -7.14 -6.29 -30.88
C GLY A 62 -6.63 -4.87 -30.59
N ASP A 63 -6.12 -4.25 -31.64
CA ASP A 63 -5.20 -3.09 -31.67
C ASP A 63 -5.80 -1.83 -31.03
N THR A 64 -5.90 -1.85 -29.70
CA THR A 64 -6.37 -0.75 -28.89
C THR A 64 -5.25 -0.38 -27.92
N THR A 65 -4.82 0.88 -27.97
CA THR A 65 -3.74 1.44 -27.15
C THR A 65 -3.88 1.13 -25.65
N THR A 66 -5.11 0.98 -25.17
CA THR A 66 -5.42 0.63 -23.77
C THR A 66 -4.95 -0.78 -23.40
N THR A 67 -5.07 -1.73 -24.31
CA THR A 67 -4.74 -3.13 -24.05
C THR A 67 -3.23 -3.37 -24.08
N ARG A 68 -2.51 -2.58 -24.88
CA ARG A 68 -1.04 -2.53 -24.88
C ARG A 68 -0.46 -2.19 -23.50
N ASP A 69 -1.17 -1.39 -22.71
CA ASP A 69 -0.72 -0.94 -21.39
C ASP A 69 -1.09 -1.90 -20.25
N PHE A 70 -1.91 -2.94 -20.49
CA PHE A 70 -2.32 -3.89 -19.44
C PHE A 70 -1.14 -4.59 -18.75
N PRO A 71 -0.11 -5.08 -19.46
CA PRO A 71 1.06 -5.69 -18.82
C PRO A 71 1.72 -4.76 -17.79
N ARG A 72 1.80 -3.45 -18.08
CA ARG A 72 2.37 -2.46 -17.15
C ARG A 72 1.56 -2.37 -15.86
N TYR A 73 0.23 -2.36 -15.93
CA TYR A 73 -0.62 -2.29 -14.75
C TYR A 73 -0.54 -3.56 -13.89
N VAL A 74 -0.50 -4.73 -14.54
CA VAL A 74 -0.34 -6.02 -13.85
C VAL A 74 1.03 -6.09 -13.16
N GLU A 75 2.08 -5.62 -13.83
CA GLU A 75 3.43 -5.61 -13.29
C GLU A 75 3.59 -4.65 -12.10
N ASN A 76 2.99 -3.45 -12.19
CA ASN A 76 2.97 -2.51 -11.06
C ASN A 76 2.31 -3.12 -9.82
N TYR A 77 1.18 -3.84 -9.99
CA TYR A 77 0.54 -4.58 -8.90
C TYR A 77 1.47 -5.66 -8.33
N ARG A 78 2.12 -6.45 -9.20
CA ARG A 78 3.01 -7.54 -8.78
C ARG A 78 4.17 -7.02 -7.95
N VAL A 79 4.87 -5.99 -8.44
CA VAL A 79 6.01 -5.37 -7.75
C VAL A 79 5.57 -4.82 -6.40
N TRP A 80 4.49 -4.04 -6.38
CA TRP A 80 3.97 -3.48 -5.14
C TRP A 80 3.59 -4.55 -4.11
N TRP A 81 2.96 -5.64 -4.55
CA TRP A 81 2.56 -6.74 -3.68
C TRP A 81 3.78 -7.41 -3.05
N VAL A 82 4.79 -7.76 -3.85
CA VAL A 82 6.03 -8.37 -3.35
C VAL A 82 6.73 -7.46 -2.35
N GLU A 83 6.79 -6.15 -2.60
CA GLU A 83 7.36 -5.19 -1.66
C GLU A 83 6.55 -5.10 -0.35
N ARG A 84 5.22 -5.13 -0.43
CA ARG A 84 4.34 -5.12 0.75
C ARG A 84 4.57 -6.34 1.62
N GLU A 85 4.57 -7.53 1.02
CA GLU A 85 4.77 -8.79 1.73
C GLU A 85 6.18 -8.88 2.30
N GLY A 86 7.19 -8.37 1.59
CA GLY A 86 8.56 -8.26 2.09
C GLY A 86 8.67 -7.35 3.31
N ARG A 87 7.93 -6.23 3.36
CA ARG A 87 7.86 -5.37 4.56
C ARG A 87 7.21 -6.10 5.75
N LEU A 88 6.15 -6.88 5.51
CA LEU A 88 5.52 -7.66 6.57
C LEU A 88 6.45 -8.73 7.13
N GLN A 89 7.19 -9.42 6.26
CA GLN A 89 8.19 -10.42 6.67
C GLN A 89 9.37 -9.82 7.43
N GLN A 90 9.79 -8.58 7.10
CA GLN A 90 10.81 -7.88 7.85
C GLN A 90 10.34 -7.49 9.26
N GLN A 91 9.06 -7.19 9.43
CA GLN A 91 8.46 -6.85 10.73
C GLN A 91 8.22 -8.10 11.59
N ASP A 92 7.82 -9.20 10.95
CA ASP A 92 7.64 -10.50 11.59
C ASP A 92 8.34 -11.58 10.75
N PRO A 93 9.55 -12.03 11.16
CA PRO A 93 10.27 -13.09 10.44
C PRO A 93 9.54 -14.43 10.37
N SER A 94 8.54 -14.68 11.23
CA SER A 94 7.72 -15.89 11.20
C SER A 94 6.59 -15.81 10.17
N TYR A 95 6.33 -14.61 9.64
CA TYR A 95 5.33 -14.38 8.60
C TYR A 95 5.74 -15.04 7.29
N THR A 96 4.81 -15.79 6.69
CA THR A 96 4.99 -16.36 5.35
C THR A 96 4.39 -15.42 4.30
N PRO A 97 5.20 -14.85 3.38
CA PRO A 97 4.72 -13.98 2.31
C PRO A 97 3.65 -14.64 1.44
N ILE A 98 2.56 -13.93 1.18
CA ILE A 98 1.48 -14.38 0.31
C ILE A 98 1.85 -14.04 -1.14
N PRO A 99 1.80 -14.99 -2.09
CA PRO A 99 2.13 -14.70 -3.49
C PRO A 99 1.13 -13.72 -4.12
N PRO A 100 1.57 -12.87 -5.08
CA PRO A 100 0.70 -11.89 -5.74
C PRO A 100 -0.40 -12.53 -6.59
N PHE A 101 -0.14 -13.73 -7.11
CA PHE A 101 -1.06 -14.52 -7.92
C PHE A 101 -1.59 -15.73 -7.14
N PRO A 102 -2.82 -16.20 -7.40
CA PRO A 102 -3.78 -15.60 -8.32
C PRO A 102 -4.33 -14.26 -7.81
N ILE A 103 -4.83 -13.45 -8.73
CA ILE A 103 -5.47 -12.17 -8.43
C ILE A 103 -6.82 -12.46 -7.77
N THR A 104 -7.01 -11.96 -6.56
CA THR A 104 -8.28 -12.00 -5.84
C THR A 104 -8.73 -10.60 -5.49
N VAL A 105 -10.02 -10.43 -5.25
CA VAL A 105 -10.62 -9.16 -4.87
C VAL A 105 -9.92 -8.54 -3.66
N ALA A 106 -9.65 -9.32 -2.61
CA ALA A 106 -9.02 -8.83 -1.39
C ALA A 106 -7.65 -8.19 -1.66
N LYS A 107 -6.82 -8.86 -2.47
CA LYS A 107 -5.49 -8.35 -2.84
C LYS A 107 -5.59 -7.05 -3.65
N VAL A 108 -6.54 -7.01 -4.59
CA VAL A 108 -6.78 -5.81 -5.41
C VAL A 108 -7.24 -4.64 -4.56
N VAL A 109 -8.15 -4.85 -3.61
CA VAL A 109 -8.61 -3.79 -2.70
C VAL A 109 -7.43 -3.17 -1.93
N PHE A 110 -6.54 -3.98 -1.36
CA PHE A 110 -5.33 -3.47 -0.69
C PHE A 110 -4.46 -2.64 -1.63
N PHE A 111 -4.30 -3.08 -2.88
CA PHE A 111 -3.51 -2.34 -3.86
C PHE A 111 -4.17 -1.03 -4.27
N LEU A 112 -5.48 -1.01 -4.50
CA LEU A 112 -6.22 0.19 -4.87
C LEU A 112 -6.25 1.21 -3.73
N ASP A 113 -6.30 0.75 -2.48
CA ASP A 113 -6.19 1.60 -1.30
C ASP A 113 -4.80 2.27 -1.16
N TYR A 114 -3.75 1.61 -1.64
CA TYR A 114 -2.45 2.25 -1.78
C TYR A 114 -2.44 3.23 -2.95
N GLU A 115 -2.88 2.81 -4.14
CA GLU A 115 -2.86 3.64 -5.35
C GLU A 115 -3.65 4.94 -5.17
N LYS A 116 -4.77 4.94 -4.44
CA LYS A 116 -5.54 6.18 -4.15
C LYS A 116 -4.76 7.20 -3.30
N SER A 117 -3.87 6.72 -2.43
CA SER A 117 -3.11 7.56 -1.49
C SER A 117 -1.78 8.08 -2.07
N ARG A 118 -1.31 7.43 -3.14
CA ARG A 118 0.00 7.70 -3.72
C ARG A 118 -0.01 9.00 -4.54
N PRO A 119 1.06 9.81 -4.46
CA PRO A 119 1.21 10.97 -5.31
C PRO A 119 1.45 10.61 -6.78
N LYS A 120 0.96 11.44 -7.69
CA LYS A 120 1.19 11.25 -9.14
C LYS A 120 2.68 11.38 -9.44
N ARG A 121 3.21 10.53 -10.33
CA ARG A 121 4.60 10.65 -10.81
C ARG A 121 4.70 11.50 -12.08
N LYS A 122 5.76 12.30 -12.20
CA LYS A 122 6.09 13.04 -13.43
C LYS A 122 6.69 12.09 -14.49
N CYS A 123 6.51 12.45 -15.76
CA CYS A 123 7.27 11.86 -16.85
C CYS A 123 8.75 12.25 -16.66
N GLY A 124 9.65 11.28 -16.54
CA GLY A 124 11.08 11.52 -16.25
C GLY A 124 11.48 11.32 -14.77
N GLY A 125 10.54 10.96 -13.90
CA GLY A 125 10.81 10.71 -12.48
C GLY A 125 10.42 11.88 -11.57
N GLY A 126 10.22 11.59 -10.28
CA GLY A 126 9.76 12.54 -9.28
C GLY A 126 8.25 12.47 -9.02
N GLU A 127 7.86 12.82 -7.79
CA GLU A 127 6.48 12.85 -7.33
C GLU A 127 5.94 14.28 -7.37
N ILE A 128 4.69 14.43 -7.81
CA ILE A 128 3.98 15.71 -7.80
C ILE A 128 3.23 15.79 -6.48
N LEU A 129 3.81 16.52 -5.53
CA LEU A 129 3.21 16.78 -4.22
C LEU A 129 1.82 17.43 -4.38
N GLY A 130 0.89 17.06 -3.50
CA GLY A 130 -0.48 17.58 -3.52
C GLY A 130 -1.38 17.03 -4.63
N THR A 131 -0.88 16.14 -5.50
CA THR A 131 -1.71 15.47 -6.51
C THR A 131 -1.85 13.99 -6.21
N GLN A 132 -2.99 13.41 -6.54
CA GLN A 132 -3.24 11.97 -6.42
C GLN A 132 -3.39 11.34 -7.80
N VAL A 133 -3.27 10.01 -7.83
CA VAL A 133 -3.59 9.22 -9.02
C VAL A 133 -5.01 9.54 -9.49
N GLY A 134 -5.19 9.72 -10.81
CA GLY A 134 -6.50 10.02 -11.40
C GLY A 134 -7.42 8.80 -11.46
N SER A 135 -8.73 9.03 -11.46
CA SER A 135 -9.76 7.98 -11.58
C SER A 135 -9.57 7.09 -12.82
N SER A 136 -9.15 7.67 -13.95
CA SER A 136 -8.88 6.91 -15.18
C SER A 136 -7.79 5.84 -14.98
N LEU A 137 -6.73 6.13 -14.21
CA LEU A 137 -5.68 5.16 -13.95
C LEU A 137 -6.21 4.00 -13.10
N VAL A 138 -7.01 4.30 -12.08
CA VAL A 138 -7.65 3.29 -11.22
C VAL A 138 -8.54 2.37 -12.06
N SER A 139 -9.39 2.93 -12.92
CA SER A 139 -10.25 2.14 -13.80
C SER A 139 -9.44 1.28 -14.79
N GLN A 140 -8.35 1.82 -15.36
CA GLN A 140 -7.46 1.04 -16.24
C GLN A 140 -6.74 -0.09 -15.50
N THR A 141 -6.27 0.15 -14.28
CA THR A 141 -5.69 -0.86 -13.40
C THR A 141 -6.69 -1.98 -13.10
N ILE A 142 -7.93 -1.66 -12.71
CA ILE A 142 -8.98 -2.66 -12.47
C ILE A 142 -9.23 -3.49 -13.73
N ASN A 143 -9.33 -2.86 -14.90
CA ASN A 143 -9.58 -3.56 -16.16
C ASN A 143 -8.42 -4.50 -16.54
N ALA A 144 -7.18 -4.06 -16.34
CA ALA A 144 -6.00 -4.88 -16.62
C ALA A 144 -5.91 -6.11 -15.68
N LEU A 145 -6.16 -5.91 -14.39
CA LEU A 145 -6.16 -6.99 -13.40
C LEU A 145 -7.33 -7.96 -13.61
N GLU A 146 -8.51 -7.47 -13.99
CA GLU A 146 -9.66 -8.30 -14.35
C GLU A 146 -9.36 -9.14 -15.60
N ALA A 147 -8.74 -8.57 -16.62
CA ALA A 147 -8.34 -9.28 -17.83
C ALA A 147 -7.29 -10.37 -17.55
N LYS A 148 -6.36 -10.11 -16.63
CA LYS A 148 -5.39 -11.13 -16.17
C LYS A 148 -6.10 -12.24 -15.37
N ARG A 149 -6.97 -11.88 -14.42
CA ARG A 149 -7.77 -12.82 -13.63
C ARG A 149 -8.60 -13.74 -14.53
N LYS A 150 -9.35 -13.20 -15.48
CA LYS A 150 -10.19 -13.98 -16.41
C LYS A 150 -9.38 -14.97 -17.23
N ARG A 151 -8.17 -14.61 -17.65
CA ARG A 151 -7.29 -15.52 -18.38
C ARG A 151 -6.73 -16.65 -17.53
N GLU A 152 -6.60 -16.46 -16.22
CA GLU A 152 -5.99 -17.44 -15.33
C GLU A 152 -7.00 -18.16 -14.44
N CYS A 153 -8.28 -17.79 -14.48
CA CYS A 153 -9.30 -18.37 -13.60
C CYS A 153 -9.46 -19.89 -13.81
N HIS A 154 -9.25 -20.38 -15.03
CA HIS A 154 -9.29 -21.82 -15.35
C HIS A 154 -8.14 -22.61 -14.69
N LYS A 155 -7.03 -21.94 -14.34
CA LYS A 155 -5.90 -22.56 -13.61
C LYS A 155 -6.22 -22.77 -12.12
N HIS A 156 -7.24 -22.09 -11.61
CA HIS A 156 -7.63 -22.10 -10.20
C HIS A 156 -9.12 -22.43 -10.01
N PRO A 157 -9.61 -23.59 -10.50
CA PRO A 157 -11.05 -23.91 -10.48
C PRO A 157 -11.62 -24.04 -9.06
N LYS A 158 -10.80 -24.47 -8.09
CA LYS A 158 -11.20 -24.65 -6.68
C LYS A 158 -11.21 -23.33 -5.89
N ASN A 159 -10.67 -22.24 -6.45
CA ASN A 159 -10.61 -20.96 -5.75
C ASN A 159 -11.77 -20.07 -6.20
N HIS A 160 -12.82 -20.01 -5.39
CA HIS A 160 -14.01 -19.19 -5.70
C HIS A 160 -13.69 -17.69 -5.80
N ASP A 161 -12.68 -17.21 -5.09
CA ASP A 161 -12.31 -15.78 -5.11
C ASP A 161 -11.61 -15.37 -6.41
N THR A 162 -11.07 -16.31 -7.18
CA THR A 162 -10.53 -16.04 -8.51
C THR A 162 -11.61 -16.04 -9.59
N GLN A 163 -12.83 -16.49 -9.27
CA GLN A 163 -13.97 -16.52 -10.21
C GLN A 163 -14.84 -15.27 -10.12
N LYS A 164 -14.93 -14.65 -8.93
CA LYS A 164 -15.67 -13.40 -8.71
C LYS A 164 -15.05 -12.25 -9.53
N SER A 165 -15.89 -11.43 -10.15
CA SER A 165 -15.41 -10.23 -10.84
C SER A 165 -14.90 -9.21 -9.83
N LEU A 166 -13.80 -8.53 -10.16
CA LEU A 166 -13.25 -7.48 -9.32
C LEU A 166 -14.24 -6.31 -9.13
N ARG A 167 -15.01 -5.99 -10.18
CA ARG A 167 -15.98 -4.89 -10.16
C ARG A 167 -17.29 -5.23 -9.45
N ASP A 168 -17.56 -6.49 -9.15
CA ASP A 168 -18.78 -6.88 -8.43
C ASP A 168 -18.67 -6.64 -6.92
N ASP A 169 -17.45 -6.66 -6.36
CA ASP A 169 -17.21 -6.40 -4.95
C ASP A 169 -17.47 -4.93 -4.59
N LEU A 170 -18.22 -4.74 -3.49
CA LEU A 170 -18.60 -3.43 -2.99
C LEU A 170 -17.40 -2.52 -2.69
N ARG A 171 -16.30 -3.07 -2.16
CA ARG A 171 -15.11 -2.28 -1.81
C ARG A 171 -14.43 -1.71 -3.04
N THR A 172 -14.30 -2.51 -4.11
CA THR A 172 -13.78 -2.01 -5.39
C THR A 172 -14.67 -0.89 -5.94
N LYS A 173 -15.99 -1.05 -5.89
CA LYS A 173 -16.95 -0.02 -6.33
C LYS A 173 -16.82 1.27 -5.52
N VAL A 174 -16.71 1.16 -4.19
CA VAL A 174 -16.54 2.30 -3.29
C VAL A 174 -15.25 3.05 -3.59
N ILE A 175 -14.13 2.34 -3.78
CA ILE A 175 -12.84 2.97 -4.12
C ILE A 175 -12.92 3.64 -5.51
N GLU A 176 -13.44 2.96 -6.52
CA GLU A 176 -13.58 3.55 -7.87
C GLU A 176 -14.53 4.77 -7.85
N GLY A 177 -15.62 4.70 -7.09
CA GLY A 177 -16.58 5.79 -6.91
C GLY A 177 -15.96 7.01 -6.22
N ALA A 178 -15.23 6.80 -5.12
CA ALA A 178 -14.56 7.88 -4.39
C ALA A 178 -13.56 8.66 -5.27
N MET A 179 -12.97 8.01 -6.27
CA MET A 179 -12.04 8.66 -7.19
C MET A 179 -12.75 9.47 -8.29
N LYS A 180 -13.98 9.14 -8.66
CA LYS A 180 -14.77 9.88 -9.67
C LYS A 180 -15.23 11.25 -9.17
N HIS A 181 -15.52 11.37 -7.87
CA HIS A 181 -16.07 12.59 -7.27
C HIS A 181 -15.01 13.63 -6.87
N LYS A 182 -13.71 13.37 -7.09
CA LYS A 182 -12.62 14.35 -6.90
C LYS A 182 -12.45 15.28 -8.11
N LYS A 183 -13.54 15.82 -8.66
CA LYS A 183 -13.47 16.92 -9.63
C LYS A 183 -13.62 18.25 -8.87
N PRO A 184 -12.77 19.25 -9.13
CA PRO A 184 -12.93 20.60 -8.59
C PRO A 184 -14.22 21.26 -9.09
#